data_AF-A0A963MGP6-F1
#
_entry.id   AF-A0A963MGP6-F1
#
_cell.length_a   1.000
_cell.length_b   1.000
_cell.length_c   1.000
_cell.angle_alpha   90.00
_cell.angle_beta   90.00
_cell.angle_gamma   90.00
#
_symmetry.space_group_name_H-M   'P 1'
#
loop_
_entity.id
_entity.type
_entity.pdbx_description
1 polymer ?
#
loop_
_entity_poly.entity_id
_entity_poly.type
_entity_poly.pdbx_seq_one_letter_code
_entity_poly.pdbx_strand_id
1 'polypeptide(L)'
;GATVCPCGPLNKAHELQYQLADLQARVIIAADNLLPIVEQVRADTALQHVLAVRYADLLPAAPAIAVPQELQAAPAPLPASVTDLLQIAKQGAQAGSRPAPVSIGMDDVALMTYTSGTTGLPKGAMLSFGNALFKTRATARAAGVGPDGVSLSVAPLYHIAGMLMGVNMPILVGATQVLLFR
;
A
#
# COMPACT_ATOMS: atom_id res chain seq x y z
N GLY A 1 13.89 -6.94 -2.19
CA GLY A 1 13.39 -6.74 -3.56
C GLY A 1 12.11 -7.51 -3.78
N ALA A 2 11.05 -7.21 -3.03
CA ALA A 2 9.71 -7.60 -3.46
C ALA A 2 9.16 -6.50 -4.36
N THR A 3 8.30 -6.86 -5.32
CA THR A 3 7.57 -5.90 -6.16
C THR A 3 6.26 -5.53 -5.47
N VAL A 4 6.01 -4.24 -5.29
CA VAL A 4 4.74 -3.75 -4.72
C VAL A 4 3.76 -3.47 -5.86
N CYS A 5 2.50 -3.87 -5.70
CA CYS A 5 1.43 -3.44 -6.60
C CYS A 5 0.19 -3.03 -5.79
N PRO A 6 -0.16 -1.74 -5.77
CA PRO A 6 -1.39 -1.31 -5.12
C PRO A 6 -2.63 -1.84 -5.83
N CYS A 7 -3.63 -2.22 -5.05
CA CYS A 7 -4.96 -2.57 -5.53
C CYS A 7 -5.94 -1.46 -5.12
N GLY A 8 -6.94 -1.21 -5.96
CA GLY A 8 -8.02 -0.30 -5.60
C GLY A 8 -8.90 -0.93 -4.51
N PRO A 9 -9.24 -0.21 -3.43
CA PRO A 9 -10.17 -0.71 -2.41
C PRO A 9 -11.61 -0.83 -2.94
N LEU A 10 -11.88 -0.27 -4.12
CA LEU A 10 -13.16 -0.33 -4.81
C LEU A 10 -13.22 -1.43 -5.89
N ASN A 11 -12.12 -2.16 -6.10
CA ASN A 11 -12.08 -3.27 -7.05
C ASN A 11 -13.23 -4.25 -6.75
N LYS A 12 -13.88 -4.75 -7.79
CA LYS A 12 -14.79 -5.89 -7.69
C LYS A 12 -13.98 -7.18 -7.64
N ALA A 13 -14.61 -8.26 -7.19
CA ALA A 13 -13.92 -9.54 -6.99
C ALA A 13 -13.18 -10.00 -8.26
N HIS A 14 -13.82 -9.94 -9.42
CA HIS A 14 -13.17 -10.32 -10.69
C HIS A 14 -11.98 -9.43 -11.07
N GLU A 15 -12.01 -8.12 -10.75
CA GLU A 15 -10.90 -7.20 -11.02
C GLU A 15 -9.72 -7.48 -10.09
N LEU A 16 -9.99 -7.72 -8.81
CA LEU A 16 -8.97 -8.11 -7.83
C LEU A 16 -8.38 -9.48 -8.17
N GLN A 17 -9.21 -10.47 -8.50
CA GLN A 17 -8.77 -11.79 -8.92
C GLN A 17 -7.85 -11.73 -10.14
N TYR A 18 -8.26 -10.99 -11.18
CA TYR A 18 -7.44 -10.79 -12.38
C TYR A 18 -6.07 -10.20 -12.02
N GLN A 19 -6.06 -9.10 -11.24
CA GLN A 19 -4.82 -8.44 -10.83
C GLN A 19 -3.90 -9.39 -10.03
N LEU A 20 -4.44 -10.12 -9.06
CA LEU A 20 -3.66 -11.05 -8.23
C LEU A 20 -3.13 -12.24 -9.01
N ALA A 21 -3.92 -12.78 -9.94
CA ALA A 21 -3.54 -13.90 -10.79
C ALA A 21 -2.44 -13.51 -11.79
N ASP A 22 -2.59 -12.37 -12.47
CA ASP A 22 -1.62 -11.86 -13.45
C ASP A 22 -0.29 -11.48 -12.77
N LEU A 23 -0.33 -10.91 -11.56
CA LEU A 23 0.86 -10.66 -10.73
C LEU A 23 1.51 -11.93 -10.17
N GLN A 24 0.76 -13.04 -10.12
CA GLN A 24 1.09 -14.21 -9.31
C GLN A 24 1.43 -13.82 -7.85
N ALA A 25 0.66 -12.87 -7.30
CA ALA A 25 0.92 -12.31 -5.98
C ALA A 25 0.79 -13.38 -4.89
N ARG A 26 1.79 -13.45 -4.01
CA ARG A 26 1.80 -14.40 -2.86
C ARG A 26 1.37 -13.77 -1.54
N VAL A 27 1.38 -12.45 -1.46
CA VAL A 27 1.11 -11.68 -0.25
C VAL A 27 0.14 -10.56 -0.58
N ILE A 28 -0.88 -10.38 0.24
CA ILE A 28 -1.75 -9.21 0.20
C ILE A 28 -1.81 -8.56 1.59
N ILE A 29 -1.76 -7.23 1.61
CA ILE A 29 -2.02 -6.41 2.79
C ILE A 29 -3.32 -5.66 2.51
N ALA A 30 -4.33 -5.87 3.35
CA ALA A 30 -5.65 -5.26 3.19
C ALA A 30 -6.15 -4.66 4.50
N ALA A 31 -7.01 -3.64 4.42
CA ALA A 31 -7.80 -3.26 5.57
C ALA A 31 -8.76 -4.40 5.95
N ASP A 32 -9.03 -4.57 7.24
CA ASP A 32 -9.90 -5.64 7.77
C ASP A 32 -11.28 -5.67 7.11
N ASN A 33 -11.87 -4.51 6.85
CA ASN A 33 -13.14 -4.39 6.13
C ASN A 33 -13.10 -4.85 4.66
N LEU A 34 -11.91 -5.03 4.07
CA LEU A 34 -11.71 -5.56 2.72
C LEU A 34 -11.38 -7.06 2.71
N LEU A 35 -11.24 -7.72 3.87
CA LEU A 35 -11.00 -9.16 3.91
C LEU A 35 -12.09 -10.00 3.21
N PRO A 36 -13.39 -9.65 3.26
CA PRO A 36 -14.42 -10.45 2.58
C PRO A 36 -14.20 -10.58 1.06
N ILE A 37 -13.75 -9.52 0.39
CA ILE A 37 -13.47 -9.58 -1.06
C ILE A 37 -12.15 -10.32 -1.35
N VAL A 38 -11.16 -10.23 -0.47
CA VAL A 38 -9.93 -11.01 -0.58
C VAL A 38 -10.22 -12.50 -0.48
N GLU A 39 -11.07 -12.92 0.47
CA GLU A 39 -11.43 -14.32 0.66
C GLU A 39 -12.22 -14.89 -0.53
N GLN A 40 -13.10 -14.09 -1.15
CA GLN A 40 -13.85 -14.49 -2.35
C GLN A 40 -12.95 -14.93 -3.51
N VAL A 41 -11.75 -14.35 -3.63
CA VAL A 41 -10.85 -14.61 -4.77
C VAL A 41 -9.66 -15.48 -4.40
N ARG A 42 -9.43 -15.72 -3.10
CA ARG A 42 -8.19 -16.31 -2.59
C ARG A 42 -7.91 -17.69 -3.20
N ALA A 43 -8.92 -18.55 -3.27
CA ALA A 43 -8.80 -19.92 -3.78
C ALA A 43 -8.36 -20.00 -5.25
N ASP A 44 -8.65 -18.95 -6.04
CA ASP A 44 -8.36 -18.89 -7.47
C ASP A 44 -7.08 -18.08 -7.78
N THR A 45 -6.23 -17.84 -6.78
CA THR A 45 -4.99 -17.04 -6.91
C THR A 45 -3.79 -17.74 -6.28
N ALA A 46 -2.60 -17.17 -6.46
CA ALA A 46 -1.37 -17.66 -5.82
C ALA A 46 -1.17 -17.15 -4.37
N LEU A 47 -2.20 -16.53 -3.76
CA LEU A 47 -2.08 -15.92 -2.44
C LEU A 47 -1.82 -16.94 -1.33
N GLN A 48 -0.71 -16.76 -0.63
CA GLN A 48 -0.28 -17.60 0.49
C GLN A 48 -0.47 -16.88 1.82
N HIS A 49 -0.20 -15.57 1.85
CA HIS A 49 -0.26 -14.76 3.07
C HIS A 49 -1.26 -13.61 2.91
N VAL A 50 -2.21 -13.55 3.83
CA VAL A 50 -3.15 -12.43 3.97
C VAL A 50 -2.83 -11.71 5.27
N LEU A 51 -2.45 -10.45 5.15
CA LEU A 51 -2.16 -9.59 6.29
C LEU A 51 -3.23 -8.51 6.38
N ALA A 52 -3.72 -8.27 7.58
CA ALA A 52 -4.71 -7.24 7.85
C ALA A 52 -4.09 -6.05 8.58
N VAL A 53 -4.60 -4.87 8.24
CA VAL A 53 -4.46 -3.63 9.03
C VAL A 53 -5.84 -3.17 9.47
N ARG A 54 -5.94 -2.52 10.62
CA ARG A 54 -7.21 -1.99 11.12
C ARG A 54 -7.04 -0.50 11.35
N TYR A 55 -7.96 0.31 10.84
CA TYR A 55 -7.80 1.78 10.91
C TYR A 55 -7.73 2.30 12.35
N ALA A 56 -8.43 1.66 13.28
CA ALA A 56 -8.45 2.02 14.69
C ALA A 56 -7.13 1.71 15.43
N ASP A 57 -6.23 0.89 14.86
CA ASP A 57 -5.04 0.38 15.55
C ASP A 57 -4.07 1.47 16.03
N LEU A 58 -4.04 2.61 15.32
CA LEU A 58 -3.19 3.76 15.62
C LEU A 58 -4.00 5.02 15.94
N LEU A 59 -5.30 4.87 16.20
CA LEU A 59 -6.14 5.98 16.62
C LEU A 59 -5.75 6.41 18.05
N PRO A 60 -5.44 7.69 18.29
CA PRO A 60 -5.20 8.17 19.65
C PRO A 60 -6.49 8.08 20.48
N ALA A 61 -6.34 7.89 21.80
CA ALA A 61 -7.48 7.83 22.72
C ALA A 61 -8.38 9.09 22.66
N ALA A 62 -7.80 10.24 22.34
CA ALA A 62 -8.52 11.49 22.07
C ALA A 62 -8.01 12.08 20.74
N PRO A 63 -8.71 11.86 19.61
CA PRO A 63 -8.34 12.46 18.33
C PRO A 63 -8.43 13.99 18.35
N ALA A 64 -7.43 14.65 17.77
CA ALA A 64 -7.39 16.11 17.64
C ALA A 64 -8.33 16.66 16.55
N ILE A 65 -8.87 15.77 15.70
CA ILE A 65 -9.79 16.08 14.61
C ILE A 65 -11.01 15.17 14.67
N ALA A 66 -12.11 15.58 14.05
CA ALA A 66 -13.25 14.70 13.83
C ALA A 66 -12.81 13.52 12.95
N VAL A 67 -12.98 12.30 13.47
CA VAL A 67 -12.62 11.07 12.75
C VAL A 67 -13.90 10.44 12.21
N PRO A 68 -13.95 10.00 10.94
CA PRO A 68 -15.10 9.27 10.39
C PRO A 68 -15.41 8.01 11.21
N GLN A 69 -16.69 7.68 11.37
CA GLN A 69 -17.13 6.56 12.20
C GLN A 69 -16.52 5.22 11.71
N GLU A 70 -16.33 5.09 10.41
CA GLU A 70 -15.72 3.94 9.75
C GLU A 70 -14.29 3.68 10.20
N LEU A 71 -13.55 4.73 10.59
CA LEU A 71 -12.18 4.61 11.11
C LEU A 71 -12.15 4.40 12.63
N GLN A 72 -13.24 4.71 13.32
CA GLN A 72 -13.40 4.52 14.77
C GLN A 72 -14.01 3.17 15.14
N ALA A 73 -14.53 2.43 14.16
CA ALA A 73 -15.17 1.16 14.38
C ALA A 73 -14.24 0.22 15.15
N ALA A 74 -14.75 -0.37 16.24
CA ALA A 74 -14.01 -1.37 16.99
C ALA A 74 -13.67 -2.51 16.02
N PRO A 75 -12.40 -2.88 15.88
CA PRO A 75 -12.03 -3.88 14.91
C PRO A 75 -12.63 -5.23 15.25
N ALA A 76 -13.17 -5.89 14.23
CA ALA A 76 -13.61 -7.28 14.38
C ALA A 76 -12.39 -8.18 14.67
N PRO A 77 -12.58 -9.29 15.41
CA PRO A 77 -11.56 -10.32 15.51
C PRO A 77 -11.12 -10.80 14.12
N LEU A 78 -9.81 -10.87 13.89
CA LEU A 78 -9.27 -11.37 12.63
C LEU A 78 -9.43 -12.89 12.55
N PRO A 79 -9.74 -13.46 11.37
CA PRO A 79 -9.70 -14.91 11.17
C PRO A 79 -8.32 -15.48 11.48
N ALA A 80 -8.26 -16.73 11.99
CA ALA A 80 -6.99 -17.39 12.32
C ALA A 80 -6.03 -17.55 11.13
N SER A 81 -6.57 -17.53 9.90
CA SER A 81 -5.82 -17.60 8.64
C SER A 81 -5.24 -16.25 8.17
N VAL A 82 -5.51 -15.16 8.90
CA VAL A 82 -5.10 -13.79 8.59
C VAL A 82 -4.13 -13.31 9.66
N THR A 83 -3.01 -12.71 9.23
CA THR A 83 -2.00 -12.18 10.14
C THR A 83 -2.25 -10.71 10.44
N ASP A 84 -2.26 -10.33 11.71
CA ASP A 84 -2.28 -8.93 12.14
C ASP A 84 -0.91 -8.28 11.85
N LEU A 85 -0.88 -7.36 10.87
CA LEU A 85 0.36 -6.73 10.43
C LEU A 85 1.01 -5.88 11.54
N LEU A 86 0.21 -5.12 12.29
CA LEU A 86 0.76 -4.24 13.32
C LEU A 86 1.30 -5.05 14.50
N GLN A 87 0.61 -6.13 14.88
CA GLN A 87 1.08 -7.03 15.91
C GLN A 87 2.44 -7.64 15.55
N ILE A 88 2.59 -8.21 14.36
CA ILE A 88 3.88 -8.82 13.96
C ILE A 88 4.99 -7.76 13.83
N ALA A 89 4.66 -6.54 13.40
CA ALA A 89 5.63 -5.45 13.30
C ALA A 89 6.12 -5.03 14.69
N LYS A 90 5.23 -4.89 15.68
CA LYS A 90 5.58 -4.59 17.07
C LYS A 90 6.44 -5.68 17.70
N GLN A 91 6.06 -6.95 17.50
CA GLN A 91 6.82 -8.10 18.00
C GLN A 91 8.22 -8.15 17.39
N GLY A 92 8.33 -7.96 16.06
CA GLY A 92 9.62 -7.90 15.37
C GLY A 92 10.49 -6.74 15.87
N ALA A 93 9.90 -5.57 16.09
CA ALA A 93 10.62 -4.42 16.64
C ALA A 93 11.15 -4.68 18.06
N GLN A 94 10.32 -5.25 18.94
CA GLN A 94 10.71 -5.61 20.31
C GLN A 94 11.80 -6.68 20.34
N ALA A 95 11.74 -7.65 19.43
CA ALA A 95 12.77 -8.68 19.28
C ALA A 95 14.05 -8.18 18.61
N GLY A 96 14.11 -6.91 18.17
CA GLY A 96 15.25 -6.38 17.42
C GLY A 96 15.40 -6.99 16.03
N SER A 97 14.37 -7.67 15.51
CA SER A 97 14.38 -8.31 14.21
C SER A 97 14.68 -7.30 13.10
N ARG A 98 15.50 -7.72 12.14
CA ARG A 98 15.80 -6.97 10.91
C ARG A 98 15.61 -7.90 9.73
N PRO A 99 15.01 -7.43 8.62
CA PRO A 99 15.00 -8.19 7.38
C PRO A 99 16.44 -8.53 6.99
N ALA A 100 16.66 -9.76 6.54
CA ALA A 100 17.95 -10.13 5.97
C ALA A 100 18.25 -9.20 4.77
N PRO A 101 19.50 -8.74 4.60
CA PRO A 101 19.88 -8.00 3.41
C PRO A 101 19.57 -8.82 2.15
N VAL A 102 19.04 -8.14 1.14
CA VAL A 102 18.75 -8.73 -0.16
C VAL A 102 19.47 -7.91 -1.21
N SER A 103 20.11 -8.58 -2.18
CA SER A 103 20.68 -7.89 -3.32
C SER A 103 19.54 -7.30 -4.17
N ILE A 104 19.67 -6.03 -4.54
CA ILE A 104 18.74 -5.33 -5.43
C ILE A 104 19.53 -4.52 -6.46
N GLY A 105 19.14 -4.62 -7.72
CA GLY A 105 19.62 -3.79 -8.81
C GLY A 105 18.67 -2.62 -9.09
N MET A 106 19.20 -1.55 -9.68
CA MET A 106 18.37 -0.40 -10.08
C MET A 106 17.42 -0.70 -11.24
N ASP A 107 17.68 -1.77 -11.99
CA ASP A 107 16.81 -2.27 -13.07
C ASP A 107 15.78 -3.30 -12.58
N ASP A 108 15.90 -3.79 -11.34
CA ASP A 108 14.90 -4.68 -10.75
C ASP A 108 13.57 -3.94 -10.58
N VAL A 109 12.47 -4.63 -10.88
CA VAL A 109 11.12 -4.09 -10.72
C VAL A 109 10.83 -3.85 -9.23
N ALA A 110 10.49 -2.61 -8.88
CA ALA A 110 10.15 -2.21 -7.53
C ALA A 110 8.63 -2.04 -7.35
N LEU A 111 7.98 -1.51 -8.39
CA LEU A 111 6.58 -1.12 -8.36
C LEU A 111 5.89 -1.55 -9.65
N MET A 112 4.68 -2.07 -9.52
CA MET A 112 3.76 -2.29 -10.62
C MET A 112 2.46 -1.52 -10.39
N THR A 113 1.86 -1.01 -11.46
CA THR A 113 0.55 -0.35 -11.41
C THR A 113 -0.30 -0.80 -12.59
N TYR A 114 -1.52 -1.30 -12.31
CA TYR A 114 -2.44 -1.68 -13.38
C TYR A 114 -3.11 -0.44 -13.96
N THR A 115 -3.17 -0.42 -15.27
CA THR A 115 -3.82 0.65 -16.04
C THR A 115 -4.88 0.04 -16.93
N SER A 116 -6.00 0.75 -17.14
CA SER A 116 -7.15 0.23 -17.87
C SER A 116 -6.84 -0.17 -19.32
N GLY A 117 -5.75 0.33 -19.91
CA GLY A 117 -5.39 0.06 -21.29
C GLY A 117 -6.44 0.61 -22.28
N THR A 118 -6.07 0.80 -23.55
CA THR A 118 -6.99 1.30 -24.58
C THR A 118 -7.61 0.18 -25.44
N THR A 119 -7.17 -1.06 -25.27
CA THR A 119 -7.41 -2.14 -26.24
C THR A 119 -7.67 -3.53 -25.62
N GLY A 120 -7.91 -3.64 -24.31
CA GLY A 120 -8.16 -4.94 -23.69
C GLY A 120 -8.07 -4.94 -22.18
N LEU A 121 -7.68 -6.10 -21.63
CA LEU A 121 -7.53 -6.28 -20.18
C LEU A 121 -6.49 -5.33 -19.58
N PRO A 122 -6.64 -4.93 -18.30
CA PRO A 122 -5.68 -4.06 -17.64
C PRO A 122 -4.26 -4.61 -17.67
N LYS A 123 -3.27 -3.73 -17.87
CA LYS A 123 -1.85 -4.11 -17.98
C LYS A 123 -1.05 -3.54 -16.81
N GLY A 124 -0.19 -4.38 -16.21
CA GLY A 124 0.75 -3.98 -15.18
C GLY A 124 1.94 -3.21 -15.75
N ALA A 125 1.95 -1.88 -15.57
CA ALA A 125 3.11 -1.07 -15.91
C ALA A 125 4.21 -1.28 -14.85
N MET A 126 5.37 -1.78 -15.29
CA MET A 126 6.52 -2.07 -14.43
C MET A 126 7.42 -0.85 -14.28
N LEU A 127 7.75 -0.51 -13.04
CA LEU A 127 8.73 0.52 -12.70
C LEU A 127 9.88 -0.13 -11.93
N SER A 128 11.08 0.00 -12.48
CA SER A 128 12.31 -0.38 -11.79
C SER A 128 12.57 0.53 -10.59
N PHE A 129 13.46 0.11 -9.69
CA PHE A 129 13.95 0.97 -8.60
C PHE A 129 14.51 2.29 -9.13
N GLY A 130 15.26 2.26 -10.23
CA GLY A 130 15.79 3.45 -10.90
C GLY A 130 14.71 4.39 -11.42
N ASN A 131 13.69 3.85 -12.10
CA ASN A 131 12.57 4.65 -12.61
C ASN A 131 11.76 5.26 -11.47
N ALA A 132 11.49 4.49 -10.41
CA ALA A 132 10.77 4.97 -9.23
C ALA A 132 11.54 6.08 -8.51
N LEU A 133 12.84 5.91 -8.28
CA LEU A 133 13.69 6.89 -7.63
C LEU A 133 13.83 8.17 -8.46
N PHE A 134 14.11 8.04 -9.76
CA PHE A 134 14.24 9.17 -10.67
C PHE A 134 12.98 10.03 -10.67
N LYS A 135 11.81 9.41 -10.91
CA LYS A 135 10.53 10.10 -10.93
C LYS A 135 10.25 10.80 -9.59
N THR A 136 10.48 10.11 -8.47
CA THR A 136 10.27 10.67 -7.13
C THR A 136 11.14 11.90 -6.88
N ARG A 137 12.43 11.84 -7.24
CA ARG A 137 13.36 12.96 -7.07
C ARG A 137 13.06 14.12 -8.01
N ALA A 138 12.66 13.84 -9.25
CA ALA A 138 12.24 14.87 -10.20
C ALA A 138 10.99 15.60 -9.71
N THR A 139 9.99 14.87 -9.21
CA THR A 139 8.76 15.45 -8.66
C THR A 139 9.03 16.26 -7.41
N ALA A 140 9.83 15.77 -6.46
CA ALA A 140 10.21 16.51 -5.26
C ALA A 140 10.85 17.87 -5.61
N ARG A 141 11.79 17.86 -6.57
CA ARG A 141 12.45 19.07 -7.07
C ARG A 141 11.48 20.03 -7.73
N ALA A 142 10.61 19.54 -8.61
CA ALA A 142 9.65 20.37 -9.32
C ALA A 142 8.60 20.99 -8.39
N ALA A 143 8.20 20.26 -7.34
CA ALA A 143 7.25 20.74 -6.34
C ALA A 143 7.90 21.69 -5.31
N GLY A 144 9.23 21.76 -5.23
CA GLY A 144 9.94 22.57 -4.25
C GLY A 144 9.73 22.13 -2.80
N VAL A 145 9.39 20.86 -2.58
CA VAL A 145 9.11 20.32 -1.24
C VAL A 145 10.41 19.85 -0.58
N GLY A 146 10.71 20.42 0.58
CA GLY A 146 11.83 20.03 1.45
C GLY A 146 11.35 19.34 2.73
N PRO A 147 12.27 19.03 3.67
CA PRO A 147 11.96 18.34 4.92
C PRO A 147 10.96 19.09 5.82
N ASP A 148 10.96 20.42 5.78
CA ASP A 148 10.01 21.23 6.56
C ASP A 148 8.62 21.36 5.89
N GLY A 149 8.44 20.72 4.73
CA GLY A 149 7.20 20.75 3.97
C GLY A 149 6.07 19.96 4.66
N VAL A 150 4.84 20.47 4.53
CA VAL A 150 3.62 19.76 4.89
C VAL A 150 2.75 19.64 3.64
N SER A 151 2.48 18.42 3.20
CA SER A 151 1.66 18.14 2.01
C SER A 151 0.35 17.45 2.38
N LEU A 152 -0.75 17.82 1.73
CA LEU A 152 -2.05 17.14 1.85
C LEU A 152 -2.26 16.19 0.66
N SER A 153 -2.34 14.88 0.90
CA SER A 153 -2.64 13.90 -0.14
C SER A 153 -4.14 13.69 -0.22
N VAL A 154 -4.68 14.14 -1.34
CA VAL A 154 -6.10 13.96 -1.71
C VAL A 154 -6.27 12.84 -2.72
N ALA A 155 -5.24 12.58 -3.53
CA ALA A 155 -5.30 11.55 -4.56
C ALA A 155 -5.25 10.16 -3.93
N PRO A 156 -5.97 9.17 -4.47
CA PRO A 156 -5.93 7.81 -3.93
C PRO A 156 -4.54 7.19 -4.07
N LEU A 157 -4.03 6.60 -2.98
CA LEU A 157 -2.66 6.10 -2.91
C LEU A 157 -2.41 4.87 -3.79
N TYR A 158 -3.48 4.20 -4.24
CA TYR A 158 -3.36 3.08 -5.19
C TYR A 158 -3.14 3.55 -6.64
N HIS A 159 -3.38 4.82 -6.94
CA HIS A 159 -3.02 5.42 -8.22
C HIS A 159 -1.57 5.93 -8.20
N ILE A 160 -0.90 5.86 -9.34
CA ILE A 160 0.53 6.20 -9.45
C ILE A 160 0.86 7.63 -9.01
N ALA A 161 -0.04 8.59 -9.24
CA ALA A 161 0.13 9.97 -8.78
C ALA A 161 -0.01 10.10 -7.25
N GLY A 162 -1.02 9.46 -6.66
CA GLY A 162 -1.22 9.44 -5.21
C GLY A 162 -0.07 8.75 -4.48
N MET A 163 0.42 7.62 -5.00
CA MET A 163 1.61 6.97 -4.47
C MET A 163 2.86 7.86 -4.56
N LEU A 164 3.08 8.48 -5.72
CA LEU A 164 4.25 9.31 -5.95
C LEU A 164 4.29 10.51 -5.00
N MET A 165 3.21 11.29 -4.97
CA MET A 165 3.15 12.55 -4.23
C MET A 165 2.79 12.35 -2.75
N GLY A 166 1.97 11.35 -2.44
CA GLY A 166 1.47 11.09 -1.09
C GLY A 166 2.27 10.06 -0.30
N VAL A 167 3.20 9.32 -0.90
CA VAL A 167 4.03 8.32 -0.19
C VAL A 167 5.51 8.49 -0.51
N ASN A 168 5.90 8.35 -1.78
CA ASN A 168 7.32 8.26 -2.13
C ASN A 168 8.05 9.60 -1.92
N MET A 169 7.44 10.70 -2.36
CA MET A 169 8.03 12.04 -2.24
C MET A 169 8.27 12.45 -0.78
N PRO A 170 7.27 12.45 0.13
CA PRO A 170 7.48 12.88 1.51
C PRO A 170 8.51 12.00 2.24
N ILE A 171 8.53 10.68 1.98
CA ILE A 171 9.56 9.79 2.53
C ILE A 171 10.95 10.16 2.01
N LEU A 172 11.09 10.43 0.71
CA LEU A 172 12.38 10.78 0.10
C LEU A 172 12.99 12.06 0.70
N VAL A 173 12.17 13.08 0.94
CA VAL A 173 12.65 14.41 1.39
C VAL A 173 12.52 14.64 2.89
N GLY A 174 11.90 13.71 3.63
CA GLY A 174 11.62 13.86 5.06
C GLY A 174 10.49 14.83 5.39
N ALA A 175 9.57 15.08 4.45
CA ALA A 175 8.44 15.99 4.65
C ALA A 175 7.31 15.33 5.46
N THR A 176 6.50 16.18 6.11
CA THR A 176 5.26 15.74 6.77
C THR A 176 4.17 15.54 5.73
N GLN A 177 3.49 14.39 5.80
CA GLN A 177 2.38 14.05 4.92
C GLN A 177 1.07 13.91 5.70
N VAL A 178 0.07 14.69 5.31
CA VAL A 178 -1.31 14.55 5.80
C VAL A 178 -2.08 13.71 4.79
N LEU A 179 -2.62 12.57 5.22
CA LEU A 179 -3.46 11.71 4.39
C LEU A 179 -4.92 12.06 4.62
N LEU A 180 -5.64 12.43 3.57
CA LEU A 180 -7.06 12.71 3.68
C LEU A 180 -7.88 11.46 3.38
N PHE A 181 -8.73 11.10 4.33
CA PHE A 181 -9.77 10.10 4.13
C PHE A 181 -10.97 10.75 3.41
N ARG A 182 -11.36 10.19 2.26
CA ARG A 182 -12.59 10.52 1.55
C ARG A 182 -13.19 9.26 0.96
#